data_AF-A0A7J2SXT0-F1
#
_entry.id   AF-A0A7J2SXT0-F1
#
_cell.length_a   1.000
_cell.length_b   1.000
_cell.length_c   1.000
_cell.angle_alpha   90.00
_cell.angle_beta   90.00
_cell.angle_gamma   90.00
#
_symmetry.space_group_name_H-M   'P 1'
#
loop_
_entity.id
_entity.type
_entity.pdbx_description
1 polymer ?
#
loop_
_entity_poly.entity_id
_entity_poly.type
_entity_poly.pdbx_seq_one_letter_code
_entity_poly.pdbx_strand_id
1 'polypeptide(L)'
;MSYSILLENLRLNGVSGAVTAVNAAVGDRDDDVHVKERTPSAKYRFEAGSTGPIVAVRTLDTLTELYGPFDLVKMDCEGCEYGAIVGASLRGVRELMIEFHHGPEGLLDALIGKGFHCRVMRRRYSYDPRSDHPCLDLGYVYARRRD
;
A
#
# COMPACT_ATOMS: atom_id res chain seq x y z
N MET A 1 4.51 15.24 7.34
CA MET A 1 3.90 16.19 6.36
C MET A 1 2.73 15.60 5.59
N SER A 2 2.82 14.38 5.02
CA SER A 2 1.69 13.76 4.30
C SER A 2 0.47 13.50 5.19
N TYR A 3 0.68 13.09 6.44
CA TYR A 3 -0.40 12.84 7.39
C TYR A 3 -1.24 14.10 7.71
N SER A 4 -0.61 15.27 7.88
CA SER A 4 -1.34 16.52 8.12
C SER A 4 -2.16 16.95 6.90
N ILE A 5 -1.68 16.67 5.67
CA ILE A 5 -2.45 16.91 4.44
C ILE A 5 -3.67 15.98 4.39
N LEU A 6 -3.52 14.70 4.76
CA LEU A 6 -4.66 13.79 4.89
C LEU A 6 -5.70 14.33 5.87
N LEU A 7 -5.30 14.73 7.08
CA LEU A 7 -6.22 15.27 8.08
C LEU A 7 -6.97 16.51 7.57
N GLU A 8 -6.27 17.40 6.88
CA GLU A 8 -6.89 18.58 6.28
C GLU A 8 -7.86 18.20 5.15
N ASN A 9 -7.51 17.22 4.31
CA ASN A 9 -8.42 16.71 3.28
C ASN A 9 -9.70 16.11 3.89
N LEU A 10 -9.59 15.34 4.98
CA LEU A 10 -10.76 14.79 5.67
C LEU A 10 -11.65 15.90 6.23
N ARG A 11 -11.04 16.94 6.81
CA ARG A 11 -11.74 18.12 7.33
C ARG A 11 -12.47 18.88 6.22
N LEU A 12 -11.78 19.18 5.12
CA LEU A 12 -12.34 19.91 3.97
C LEU A 12 -13.51 19.17 3.31
N ASN A 13 -13.48 17.83 3.33
CA ASN A 13 -14.56 17.00 2.78
C ASN A 13 -15.65 16.64 3.81
N GLY A 14 -15.52 17.07 5.07
CA GLY A 14 -16.54 16.81 6.11
C GLY A 14 -16.70 15.34 6.50
N VAL A 15 -15.66 14.51 6.31
CA VAL A 15 -15.71 13.05 6.54
C VAL A 15 -14.92 12.59 7.75
N SER A 16 -14.40 13.51 8.58
CA SER A 16 -13.56 13.17 9.74
C SER A 16 -14.24 12.27 10.78
N GLY A 17 -15.58 12.21 10.83
CA GLY A 17 -16.32 11.30 11.70
C GLY A 17 -16.53 9.89 11.11
N ALA A 18 -16.28 9.71 9.81
CA ALA A 18 -16.46 8.46 9.09
C ALA A 18 -15.14 7.78 8.70
N VAL A 19 -14.01 8.51 8.78
CA VAL A 19 -12.69 8.01 8.37
C VAL A 19 -11.72 8.05 9.55
N THR A 20 -11.16 6.89 9.89
CA THR A 20 -10.04 6.78 10.81
C THR A 20 -8.73 6.94 10.05
N ALA A 21 -8.02 8.05 10.26
CA ALA A 21 -6.68 8.25 9.75
C ALA A 21 -5.65 7.62 10.69
N VAL A 22 -4.72 6.83 10.13
CA VAL A 22 -3.64 6.18 10.90
C VAL A 22 -2.30 6.68 10.38
N ASN A 23 -1.48 7.26 11.27
CA ASN A 23 -0.14 7.73 10.93
C ASN A 23 0.88 6.58 11.02
N ALA A 24 0.79 5.63 10.08
CA ALA A 24 1.68 4.48 10.00
C ALA A 24 2.07 4.22 8.54
N ALA A 25 3.24 3.61 8.35
CA ALA A 25 3.65 2.99 7.10
C ALA A 25 3.19 1.53 7.07
N VAL A 26 3.06 0.97 5.87
CA VAL A 26 2.78 -0.46 5.67
C VAL A 26 4.05 -1.17 5.23
N GLY A 27 4.33 -2.34 5.81
CA GLY A 27 5.52 -3.13 5.49
C GLY A 27 5.31 -4.63 5.68
N ASP A 28 6.40 -5.37 5.54
CA ASP A 28 6.47 -6.83 5.69
C ASP A 28 6.66 -7.28 7.15
N ARG A 29 6.99 -6.35 8.05
CA ARG A 29 7.08 -6.56 9.50
C ARG A 29 6.70 -5.29 10.26
N ASP A 30 6.33 -5.47 11.52
CA ASP A 30 6.20 -4.35 12.45
C ASP A 30 7.59 -3.85 12.83
N ASP A 31 7.82 -2.55 12.66
CA ASP A 31 9.11 -1.89 12.86
C ASP A 31 8.86 -0.40 13.12
N ASP A 32 9.92 0.35 13.40
CA ASP A 32 9.90 1.80 13.47
C ASP A 32 10.98 2.36 12.53
N VAL A 33 10.60 3.29 11.65
CA VAL A 33 11.51 3.82 10.62
C VAL A 33 11.59 5.33 10.69
N HIS A 34 12.80 5.87 10.55
CA HIS A 34 12.99 7.29 10.32
C HIS A 34 12.54 7.63 8.90
N VAL A 35 11.66 8.62 8.78
CA VAL A 35 11.18 9.10 7.50
C VAL A 35 11.95 10.34 7.11
N LYS A 36 12.60 10.30 5.95
CA LYS A 36 13.26 11.47 5.41
C LYS A 36 12.23 12.52 5.00
N GLU A 37 12.29 13.69 5.63
CA GLU A 37 11.39 14.79 5.27
C GLU A 37 11.77 15.34 3.88
N ARG A 38 10.78 15.40 2.99
CA ARG A 38 10.88 16.08 1.69
C ARG A 38 9.59 16.85 1.43
N THR A 39 9.67 17.85 0.56
CA THR A 39 8.49 18.57 0.08
C THR A 39 7.52 17.60 -0.59
N PRO A 40 6.24 17.57 -0.19
CA PRO A 40 5.23 16.72 -0.81
C PRO A 40 5.12 17.02 -2.30
N SER A 41 5.03 15.96 -3.11
CA SER A 41 4.75 16.07 -4.54
C SER A 41 3.87 14.89 -4.98
N ALA A 42 3.27 14.98 -6.16
CA ALA A 42 2.47 13.89 -6.73
C ALA A 42 3.29 12.60 -6.97
N LYS A 43 4.62 12.66 -6.91
CA LYS A 43 5.54 11.52 -7.05
C LYS A 43 6.31 11.23 -5.75
N TYR A 44 5.74 11.57 -4.60
CA TYR A 44 6.42 11.36 -3.32
C TYR A 44 6.58 9.86 -3.08
N ARG A 45 7.83 9.39 -3.09
CA ARG A 45 8.19 8.03 -2.69
C ARG A 45 8.72 8.07 -1.26
N PHE A 46 8.31 7.10 -0.46
CA PHE A 46 8.86 6.89 0.86
C PHE A 46 10.36 6.54 0.76
N GLU A 47 11.19 7.23 1.54
CA GLU A 47 12.61 6.93 1.70
C GLU A 47 12.91 6.76 3.19
N ALA A 48 13.42 5.59 3.57
CA ALA A 48 13.99 5.40 4.90
C ALA A 48 15.21 6.32 5.07
N GLY A 49 15.20 7.11 6.14
CA GLY A 49 16.31 7.96 6.54
C GLY A 49 17.08 7.39 7.73
N SER A 50 18.19 8.03 8.08
CA SER A 50 18.86 7.86 9.38
C SER A 50 18.47 8.93 10.40
N THR A 51 17.73 9.95 9.96
CA THR A 51 17.26 11.09 10.74
C THR A 51 15.86 11.49 10.25
N GLY A 52 15.10 12.23 11.08
CA GLY A 52 13.73 12.65 10.79
C GLY A 52 12.70 12.02 11.74
N PRO A 53 11.40 12.34 11.58
CA PRO A 53 10.34 11.77 12.40
C PRO A 53 10.29 10.25 12.26
N ILE A 54 10.09 9.57 13.38
CA ILE A 54 9.87 8.12 13.41
C ILE A 54 8.41 7.85 13.09
N VAL A 55 8.18 6.94 12.15
CA VAL A 55 6.85 6.42 11.82
C VAL A 55 6.85 4.92 12.06
N ALA A 56 5.82 4.46 12.74
CA ALA A 56 5.52 3.05 12.92
C ALA A 56 5.26 2.39 11.57
N VAL A 57 5.97 1.31 11.27
CA VAL A 57 5.65 0.36 10.21
C VAL A 57 4.75 -0.72 10.78
N ARG A 58 3.66 -1.04 10.10
CA ARG A 58 2.75 -2.12 10.50
C ARG A 58 2.50 -3.08 9.35
N THR A 59 2.40 -4.36 9.66
CA THR A 59 1.93 -5.36 8.71
C THR A 59 0.42 -5.19 8.44
N LEU A 60 -0.04 -5.73 7.31
CA LEU A 60 -1.48 -5.77 7.01
C LEU A 60 -2.26 -6.60 8.05
N ASP A 61 -1.65 -7.63 8.63
CA ASP A 61 -2.29 -8.43 9.67
C ASP A 61 -2.47 -7.61 10.94
N THR A 62 -1.43 -6.90 11.41
CA THR A 62 -1.54 -6.00 12.57
C THR A 62 -2.61 -4.93 12.35
N LEU A 63 -2.68 -4.33 11.15
CA LEU A 63 -3.71 -3.35 10.83
C LEU A 63 -5.12 -3.97 10.80
N THR A 64 -5.25 -5.21 10.33
CA THR A 64 -6.54 -5.92 10.29
C THR A 64 -7.00 -6.33 11.70
N GLU A 65 -6.08 -6.66 12.60
CA GLU A 65 -6.41 -6.92 14.01
C GLU A 65 -6.86 -5.66 14.75
N LEU A 66 -6.24 -4.51 14.48
CA LEU A 66 -6.53 -3.25 15.16
C LEU A 66 -7.81 -2.57 14.65
N TYR A 67 -8.09 -2.68 13.34
CA TYR A 67 -9.11 -1.85 12.68
C TYR A 67 -10.05 -2.63 11.77
N GLY A 68 -9.77 -3.92 11.53
CA GLY A 68 -10.57 -4.77 10.66
C GLY A 68 -11.74 -5.45 11.37
N PRO A 69 -12.40 -6.42 10.71
CA PRO A 69 -12.12 -6.93 9.36
C PRO A 69 -12.39 -5.90 8.25
N PHE A 70 -11.83 -6.12 7.07
CA PHE A 70 -11.97 -5.22 5.92
C PHE A 70 -12.67 -5.87 4.74
N ASP A 71 -13.71 -5.21 4.25
CA ASP A 71 -14.42 -5.59 3.03
C ASP A 71 -13.55 -5.44 1.77
N LEU A 72 -12.73 -4.38 1.73
CA LEU A 72 -11.87 -4.06 0.59
C LEU A 72 -10.59 -3.36 1.09
N VAL A 73 -9.44 -3.82 0.61
CA VAL A 73 -8.16 -3.12 0.74
C VAL A 73 -7.75 -2.54 -0.61
N LYS A 74 -7.60 -1.22 -0.69
CA LYS A 74 -6.91 -0.56 -1.81
C LYS A 74 -5.45 -0.31 -1.40
N MET A 75 -4.52 -0.72 -2.25
CA MET A 75 -3.09 -0.51 -2.06
C MET A 75 -2.48 0.17 -3.28
N ASP A 76 -1.71 1.21 -3.03
CA ASP A 76 -0.85 1.92 -3.98
C ASP A 76 0.31 2.51 -3.17
N CYS A 77 1.47 1.85 -3.23
CA CYS A 77 2.61 2.18 -2.37
C CYS A 77 3.96 2.08 -3.07
N GLU A 78 3.98 2.31 -4.38
CA GLU A 78 5.21 2.56 -5.15
C GLU A 78 6.28 1.46 -5.00
N GLY A 79 5.87 0.19 -4.90
CA GLY A 79 6.75 -0.99 -4.82
C GLY A 79 6.70 -1.74 -3.48
N CYS A 80 6.10 -1.17 -2.43
CA CYS A 80 6.00 -1.86 -1.14
C CYS A 80 5.03 -3.06 -1.18
N GLU A 81 4.16 -3.12 -2.20
CA GLU A 81 3.03 -4.04 -2.25
C GLU A 81 3.46 -5.51 -2.20
N TYR A 82 4.60 -5.86 -2.79
CA TYR A 82 5.09 -7.23 -2.81
C TYR A 82 5.44 -7.72 -1.40
N GLY A 83 6.22 -6.95 -0.65
CA GLY A 83 6.61 -7.32 0.71
C GLY A 83 5.39 -7.41 1.64
N ALA A 84 4.52 -6.40 1.59
CA ALA A 84 3.33 -6.34 2.44
C ALA A 84 2.34 -7.49 2.17
N ILE A 85 2.17 -7.89 0.91
CA ILE A 85 1.21 -8.94 0.51
C ILE A 85 1.78 -10.35 0.67
N VAL A 86 3.07 -10.55 0.37
CA VAL A 86 3.69 -11.88 0.48
C VAL A 86 3.66 -12.38 1.92
N GLY A 87 4.03 -11.52 2.88
CA GLY A 87 4.14 -11.86 4.30
C GLY A 87 2.83 -11.87 5.08
N ALA A 88 1.78 -11.19 4.62
CA ALA A 88 0.51 -11.09 5.35
C ALA A 88 -0.38 -12.33 5.21
N SER A 89 -1.09 -12.72 6.26
CA SER A 89 -2.12 -13.77 6.22
C SER A 89 -3.34 -13.36 5.39
N LEU A 90 -3.66 -12.06 5.37
CA LEU A 90 -4.86 -11.48 4.74
C LEU A 90 -6.17 -12.13 5.24
N ARG A 91 -6.17 -12.62 6.49
CA ARG A 91 -7.38 -13.08 7.17
C ARG A 91 -8.27 -11.87 7.45
N GLY A 92 -9.58 -12.02 7.26
CA GLY A 92 -10.53 -10.91 7.44
C GLY A 92 -10.52 -9.87 6.32
N VAL A 93 -9.77 -10.09 5.24
CA VAL A 93 -9.82 -9.28 4.01
C VAL A 93 -10.61 -10.04 2.94
N ARG A 94 -11.73 -9.45 2.48
CA ARG A 94 -12.59 -10.06 1.45
C ARG A 94 -12.10 -9.77 0.03
N GLU A 95 -11.72 -8.52 -0.23
CA GLU A 95 -11.27 -8.06 -1.55
C GLU A 95 -10.01 -7.20 -1.46
N LEU A 96 -9.18 -7.25 -2.51
CA LEU A 96 -8.02 -6.38 -2.68
C LEU A 96 -8.01 -5.75 -4.07
N MET A 97 -7.62 -4.48 -4.13
CA MET A 97 -7.27 -3.76 -5.35
C MET A 97 -5.86 -3.20 -5.18
N ILE A 98 -4.89 -3.73 -5.89
CA ILE A 98 -3.47 -3.39 -5.70
C ILE A 98 -2.93 -2.79 -6.99
N GLU A 99 -2.37 -1.59 -6.93
CA GLU A 99 -1.54 -1.06 -8.01
C GLU A 99 -0.14 -1.66 -7.90
N PHE A 100 0.31 -2.34 -8.96
CA PHE A 100 1.63 -2.97 -9.00
C PHE A 100 2.57 -2.12 -9.86
N HIS A 101 3.83 -2.01 -9.43
CA HIS A 101 4.86 -1.19 -10.11
C HIS A 101 5.96 -1.97 -10.84
N HIS A 102 6.01 -3.30 -10.65
CA HIS A 102 7.08 -4.19 -11.11
C HIS A 102 6.53 -5.54 -11.63
N GLY A 103 5.34 -5.52 -12.23
CA GLY A 103 4.68 -6.71 -12.76
C GLY A 103 3.80 -7.44 -11.72
N PRO A 104 2.76 -8.16 -12.16
CA PRO A 104 1.80 -8.78 -11.25
C PRO A 104 2.25 -10.13 -10.68
N GLU A 105 3.28 -10.77 -11.23
CA GLU A 105 3.54 -12.22 -11.08
C GLU A 105 3.67 -12.64 -9.61
N GLY A 106 4.53 -11.97 -8.83
CA GLY A 106 4.71 -12.29 -7.40
C GLY A 106 3.48 -12.01 -6.54
N LEU A 107 2.67 -11.00 -6.91
CA LEU A 107 1.41 -10.72 -6.23
C LEU A 107 0.37 -11.80 -6.54
N LEU A 108 0.27 -12.23 -7.80
CA LEU A 108 -0.65 -13.30 -8.21
C LEU A 108 -0.32 -14.59 -7.48
N ASP A 109 0.96 -15.00 -7.44
CA ASP A 109 1.39 -16.21 -6.75
C ASP A 109 1.03 -16.14 -5.25
N ALA A 110 1.33 -15.02 -4.59
CA ALA A 110 1.03 -14.83 -3.18
C ALA A 110 -0.47 -14.84 -2.87
N LEU A 111 -1.29 -14.18 -3.70
CA LEU A 111 -2.74 -14.06 -3.50
C LEU A 111 -3.48 -15.35 -3.84
N ILE A 112 -3.13 -16.00 -4.97
CA ILE A 112 -3.70 -17.29 -5.37
C ILE A 112 -3.35 -18.35 -4.31
N GLY A 113 -2.11 -18.38 -3.82
CA GLY A 113 -1.70 -19.28 -2.73
C GLY A 113 -2.47 -19.06 -1.42
N LYS A 114 -3.05 -17.88 -1.22
CA LYS A 114 -3.91 -17.53 -0.07
C LYS A 114 -5.40 -17.74 -0.34
N GLY A 115 -5.77 -18.29 -1.50
CA GLY A 115 -7.14 -18.64 -1.88
C GLY A 115 -7.93 -17.51 -2.54
N PHE A 116 -7.26 -16.49 -3.09
CA PHE A 116 -7.93 -15.43 -3.85
C PHE A 116 -8.04 -15.77 -5.34
N HIS A 117 -9.15 -15.41 -5.95
CA HIS A 117 -9.26 -15.31 -7.39
C HIS A 117 -8.78 -13.95 -7.84
N CYS A 118 -7.82 -13.93 -8.76
CA CYS A 118 -7.15 -12.70 -9.19
C CYS A 118 -7.46 -12.37 -10.65
N ARG A 119 -7.55 -11.08 -10.96
CA ARG A 119 -7.64 -10.53 -12.31
C ARG A 119 -6.68 -9.37 -12.47
N VAL A 120 -5.80 -9.45 -13.46
CA VAL A 120 -4.95 -8.33 -13.88
C VAL A 120 -5.76 -7.38 -14.74
N MET A 121 -5.64 -6.08 -14.47
CA MET A 121 -6.37 -5.02 -15.16
C MET A 121 -5.42 -3.91 -15.56
N ARG A 122 -5.59 -3.38 -16.78
CA ARG A 122 -4.86 -2.19 -17.27
C ARG A 122 -3.33 -2.29 -17.18
N ARG A 123 -2.76 -3.49 -17.37
CA ARG A 123 -1.30 -3.68 -17.45
C ARG A 123 -0.73 -2.84 -18.59
N ARG A 124 0.31 -2.06 -18.31
CA ARG A 124 0.99 -1.18 -19.25
C ARG A 124 2.46 -1.10 -18.88
N TYR A 125 3.31 -0.95 -19.88
CA TYR A 125 4.72 -0.66 -19.69
C TYR A 125 4.95 0.84 -19.82
N SER A 126 5.72 1.39 -18.89
CA SER A 126 6.15 2.79 -18.92
C SER A 126 7.66 2.85 -18.89
N TYR A 127 8.23 3.72 -19.71
CA TYR A 127 9.66 4.02 -19.71
C TYR A 127 9.88 5.48 -19.33
N ASP A 128 10.60 5.74 -18.25
CA ASP A 128 11.07 7.07 -17.87
C ASP A 128 12.59 7.04 -17.65
N PRO A 129 13.41 7.53 -18.59
CA PRO A 129 14.87 7.50 -18.48
C PRO A 129 15.42 8.36 -17.32
N ARG A 130 14.57 9.17 -16.66
CA ARG A 130 14.94 10.00 -15.51
C ARG A 130 14.61 9.35 -14.17
N SER A 131 13.95 8.19 -14.18
CA SER A 131 13.60 7.43 -12.99
C SER A 131 14.72 6.45 -12.62
N ASP A 132 14.99 6.28 -11.33
CA ASP A 132 15.89 5.24 -10.82
C ASP A 132 15.41 3.82 -11.18
N HIS A 133 14.11 3.67 -11.46
CA HIS A 133 13.50 2.49 -12.06
C HIS A 133 12.92 2.88 -13.41
N PRO A 134 13.73 2.87 -14.50
CA PRO A 134 13.35 3.46 -15.76
C PRO A 134 12.32 2.65 -16.52
N CYS A 135 12.20 1.35 -16.23
CA CYS A 135 11.18 0.48 -16.80
C CYS A 135 10.19 0.10 -15.69
N LEU A 136 8.94 0.54 -15.82
CA LEU A 136 7.85 0.15 -14.93
C LEU A 136 6.88 -0.73 -15.69
N ASP A 137 6.48 -1.83 -15.06
CA ASP A 137 5.36 -2.65 -15.48
C ASP A 137 4.22 -2.39 -14.50
N LEU A 138 3.28 -1.55 -14.94
CA LEU A 138 2.25 -0.95 -14.12
C LEU A 138 0.89 -1.57 -14.41
N GLY A 139 0.05 -1.69 -13.40
CA GLY A 139 -1.34 -2.07 -13.59
C GLY A 139 -2.01 -2.36 -12.26
N TYR A 140 -3.15 -3.04 -12.31
CA TYR A 140 -3.90 -3.41 -11.12
C TYR A 140 -4.08 -4.92 -11.03
N VAL A 141 -3.95 -5.46 -9.82
CA VAL A 141 -4.50 -6.77 -9.46
C VAL A 141 -5.77 -6.52 -8.65
N TYR A 142 -6.91 -7.02 -9.14
CA TYR A 142 -8.12 -7.17 -8.36
C TYR A 142 -8.20 -8.62 -7.86
N ALA A 143 -8.33 -8.82 -6.55
CA ALA A 143 -8.37 -10.13 -5.93
C ALA A 143 -9.59 -10.26 -5.01
N ARG A 144 -10.27 -11.40 -5.05
CA ARG A 144 -11.47 -11.65 -4.24
C ARG A 144 -11.52 -13.10 -3.73
N ARG A 145 -11.92 -13.31 -2.48
CA ARG A 145 -12.31 -14.64 -1.97
C ARG A 145 -13.71 -15.02 -2.47
N ARG A 146 -13.91 -16.28 -2.82
CA ARG A 146 -15.28 -16.80 -2.98
C ARG A 146 -15.86 -16.98 -1.59
N ASP A 147 -17.06 -16.44 -1.40
CA ASP A 147 -17.90 -16.69 -0.24
C ASP A 147 -18.35 -18.16 -0.21
#